data_AF-A0AB38JC66-F1
#
_entry.id   AF-A0AB38JC66-F1
#
_cell.length_a   1.000
_cell.length_b   1.000
_cell.length_c   1.000
_cell.angle_alpha   90.00
_cell.angle_beta   90.00
_cell.angle_gamma   90.00
#
_symmetry.space_group_name_H-M   'P 1'
#
loop_
_entity.id
_entity.type
_entity.pdbx_description
1 polymer ?
#
loop_
_entity_poly.entity_id
_entity_poly.type
_entity_poly.pdbx_seq_one_letter_code
_entity_poly.pdbx_strand_id
1 'polypeptide(L)'
;MPRNHPHRATAAAIALLALPLLAGCAGPTPYSDFDRTRDDRDVLPDLGDVGEQIEPDSVRFVGTAEGVDVYLGSSIRGDDHCVIIDGDDGPVSGCGGGGDLEVSQRTSVVVQVHPDGVEPEDSPGLDWTALGQNVSVRSYN
;
A
#
# COMPACT_ATOMS: atom_id res chain seq x y z
N MET A 1 15.78 1.13 84.73
CA MET A 1 16.33 2.31 84.00
C MET A 1 16.72 1.88 82.59
N PRO A 2 16.51 2.74 81.58
CA PRO A 2 16.20 2.37 80.20
C PRO A 2 17.43 2.24 79.30
N ARG A 3 17.26 1.66 78.11
CA ARG A 3 17.90 2.16 76.88
C ARG A 3 17.09 1.73 75.65
N ASN A 4 16.17 2.61 75.27
CA ASN A 4 15.55 2.66 73.95
C ASN A 4 16.66 2.85 72.89
N HIS A 5 16.64 2.05 71.83
CA HIS A 5 17.27 2.43 70.56
C HIS A 5 16.19 2.48 69.48
N PRO A 6 15.70 3.67 69.12
CA PRO A 6 14.89 3.85 67.93
C PRO A 6 15.84 3.85 66.73
N HIS A 7 15.86 2.76 65.96
CA HIS A 7 16.45 2.80 64.62
C HIS A 7 15.47 3.48 63.67
N ARG A 8 15.89 4.69 63.32
CA ARG A 8 15.27 5.66 62.44
C ARG A 8 15.05 5.07 61.05
N ALA A 9 13.82 5.28 60.58
CA ALA A 9 13.45 5.81 59.27
C ALA A 9 14.03 5.20 57.98
N THR A 10 13.08 4.99 57.07
CA THR A 10 13.13 5.21 55.62
C THR A 10 13.94 4.23 54.77
N ALA A 11 13.21 3.35 54.09
CA ALA A 11 13.45 3.07 52.68
C ALA A 11 12.09 2.97 51.98
N ALA A 12 11.71 4.03 51.28
CA ALA A 12 10.60 4.04 50.35
C ALA A 12 10.94 3.08 49.20
N ALA A 13 10.20 1.98 49.08
CA ALA A 13 10.26 1.15 47.89
C ALA A 13 9.53 1.88 46.77
N ILE A 14 10.31 2.58 45.93
CA ILE A 14 9.86 3.19 44.69
C ILE A 14 9.29 2.07 43.81
N ALA A 15 7.99 2.16 43.51
CA ALA A 15 7.35 1.30 42.52
C ALA A 15 8.05 1.51 41.17
N LEU A 16 8.76 0.49 40.68
CA LEU A 16 9.22 0.44 39.29
C LEU A 16 7.97 0.38 38.40
N LEU A 17 7.56 1.53 37.88
CA LEU A 17 6.67 1.63 36.74
C LEU A 17 7.42 1.03 35.55
N ALA A 18 7.17 -0.25 35.25
CA ALA A 18 7.49 -0.82 33.95
C ALA A 18 6.62 -0.10 32.91
N LEU A 19 7.17 0.95 32.29
CA LEU A 19 6.60 1.57 31.11
C LEU A 19 6.59 0.49 30.01
N PRO A 20 5.42 0.02 29.53
CA PRO A 20 5.40 -0.82 28.35
C PRO A 20 5.93 0.03 27.19
N LEU A 21 7.00 -0.44 26.56
CA LEU A 21 7.49 0.09 25.31
C LEU A 21 6.37 -0.09 24.28
N LEU A 22 5.55 0.94 24.11
CA LEU A 22 4.74 1.16 22.91
C LEU A 22 5.69 1.52 21.77
N ALA A 23 6.63 0.63 21.45
CA ALA A 23 7.23 0.61 20.13
C ALA A 23 6.09 0.19 19.21
N GLY A 24 5.42 1.18 18.61
CA GLY A 24 4.42 0.93 17.58
C GLY A 24 5.02 -0.04 16.58
N CYS A 25 4.33 -1.14 16.33
CA CYS A 25 4.63 -2.03 15.23
C CYS A 25 4.31 -1.28 13.93
N ALA A 26 5.14 -0.30 13.56
CA ALA A 26 5.17 0.24 12.22
C ALA A 26 5.90 -0.79 11.35
N GLY A 27 5.22 -1.90 11.09
CA GLY A 27 5.62 -2.82 10.04
C GLY A 27 5.49 -2.15 8.66
N PRO A 28 6.01 -2.79 7.60
CA PRO A 28 5.76 -2.32 6.25
C PRO A 28 4.25 -2.19 6.01
N THR A 29 3.86 -1.14 5.29
CA THR A 29 2.47 -0.91 4.90
C THR A 29 2.01 -2.08 4.01
N PRO A 30 0.95 -2.81 4.39
CA PRO A 30 0.55 -4.02 3.68
C PRO A 30 -0.24 -3.70 2.40
N TYR A 31 0.01 -4.50 1.37
CA TYR A 31 -0.72 -4.49 0.09
C TYR A 31 -1.07 -5.94 -0.29
N SER A 32 -2.25 -6.39 0.12
CA SER A 32 -2.76 -7.76 -0.07
C SER A 32 -2.81 -8.22 -1.53
N ASP A 33 -2.97 -7.32 -2.50
CA ASP A 33 -2.99 -7.68 -3.92
C ASP A 33 -1.63 -8.22 -4.40
N PHE A 34 -0.50 -7.86 -3.78
CA PHE A 34 0.81 -8.43 -4.09
C PHE A 34 0.99 -9.84 -3.48
N ASP A 35 0.37 -10.08 -2.31
CA ASP A 35 0.51 -11.32 -1.55
C ASP A 35 -0.44 -12.44 -2.00
N ARG A 36 -1.43 -12.13 -2.85
CA ARG A 36 -2.36 -13.15 -3.35
C ARG A 36 -1.65 -14.18 -4.22
N THR A 37 -2.25 -15.37 -4.31
CA THR A 37 -1.79 -16.41 -5.23
C THR A 37 -1.87 -15.90 -6.68
N ARG A 38 -0.79 -16.11 -7.42
CA ARG A 38 -0.69 -15.74 -8.83
C ARG A 38 -1.63 -16.61 -9.69
N ASP A 39 -2.29 -15.99 -10.66
CA ASP A 39 -3.13 -16.67 -11.67
C ASP A 39 -2.59 -16.45 -13.10
N ASP A 40 -3.22 -17.09 -14.09
CA ASP A 40 -2.75 -17.08 -15.48
C ASP A 40 -2.80 -15.68 -16.16
N ARG A 41 -3.54 -14.73 -15.59
CA ARG A 41 -3.65 -13.34 -16.08
C ARG A 41 -2.58 -12.43 -15.46
N ASP A 42 -1.83 -12.90 -14.47
CA ASP A 42 -0.75 -12.16 -13.81
C ASP A 42 0.53 -12.18 -14.66
N VAL A 43 0.38 -11.80 -15.92
CA VAL A 43 1.42 -11.72 -16.92
C VAL A 43 1.17 -10.44 -17.70
N LEU A 44 2.17 -9.56 -17.73
CA LEU A 44 2.09 -8.35 -18.56
C LEU A 44 2.18 -8.75 -20.04
N PRO A 45 1.35 -8.17 -20.92
CA PRO A 45 1.58 -8.24 -22.35
C PRO A 45 2.89 -7.51 -22.72
N ASP A 46 3.31 -7.59 -23.98
CA ASP A 46 4.46 -6.82 -24.46
C ASP A 46 4.11 -5.33 -24.53
N LEU A 47 4.53 -4.58 -23.51
CA LEU A 47 4.29 -3.15 -23.35
C LEU A 47 5.53 -2.29 -23.65
N GLY A 48 6.57 -2.87 -24.27
CA GLY A 48 7.84 -2.18 -24.53
C GLY A 48 8.49 -1.61 -23.26
N ASP A 49 8.95 -0.36 -23.34
CA ASP A 49 9.68 0.33 -22.25
C ASP A 49 8.93 0.33 -20.90
N VAL A 50 7.60 0.29 -20.90
CA VAL A 50 6.80 0.20 -19.66
C VAL A 50 7.01 -1.16 -19.00
N GLY A 51 6.88 -2.24 -19.78
CA GLY A 51 7.06 -3.60 -19.27
C GLY A 51 8.48 -3.89 -18.82
N GLU A 52 9.48 -3.33 -19.50
CA GLU A 52 10.91 -3.49 -19.15
C GLU A 52 11.29 -2.91 -17.77
N GLN A 53 10.42 -2.08 -17.18
CA GLN A 53 10.67 -1.46 -15.86
C GLN A 53 9.98 -2.20 -14.71
N ILE A 54 9.21 -3.26 -14.99
CA ILE A 54 8.42 -4.01 -14.01
C ILE A 54 9.02 -5.40 -13.78
N GLU A 55 9.13 -5.79 -12.51
CA GLU A 55 9.57 -7.12 -12.11
C GLU A 55 8.53 -8.17 -12.53
N PRO A 56 8.82 -9.09 -13.47
CA PRO A 56 7.80 -9.97 -14.06
C PRO A 56 7.08 -10.88 -13.07
N ASP A 57 7.73 -11.26 -11.97
CA ASP A 57 7.13 -12.13 -10.96
C ASP A 57 6.22 -11.42 -9.96
N SER A 58 6.34 -10.10 -9.90
CA SER A 58 5.50 -9.24 -9.06
C SER A 58 4.17 -8.85 -9.71
N VAL A 59 4.01 -9.12 -11.02
CA VAL A 59 2.83 -8.68 -11.79
C VAL A 59 1.56 -9.27 -11.19
N ARG A 60 0.53 -8.44 -11.05
CA ARG A 60 -0.82 -8.82 -10.62
C ARG A 60 -1.84 -8.11 -11.48
N PHE A 61 -2.62 -8.83 -12.27
CA PHE A 61 -3.79 -8.28 -12.93
C PHE A 61 -4.86 -7.97 -11.88
N VAL A 62 -5.35 -6.75 -11.83
CA VAL A 62 -6.37 -6.34 -10.84
C VAL A 62 -7.75 -6.20 -11.45
N GLY A 63 -7.85 -5.91 -12.75
CA GLY A 63 -9.15 -5.91 -13.42
C GLY A 63 -9.18 -5.08 -14.69
N THR A 64 -10.35 -5.04 -15.31
CA THR A 64 -10.64 -4.23 -16.48
C THR A 64 -11.73 -3.21 -16.13
N ALA A 65 -11.53 -1.94 -16.50
CA ALA A 65 -12.52 -0.88 -16.35
C ALA A 65 -12.49 0.03 -17.57
N GLU A 66 -13.65 0.44 -18.09
CA GLU A 66 -13.75 1.34 -19.26
C GLU A 66 -12.90 0.88 -20.47
N GLY A 67 -12.75 -0.44 -20.65
CA GLY A 67 -11.97 -1.02 -21.75
C GLY A 67 -10.45 -1.02 -21.55
N VAL A 68 -9.96 -0.62 -20.37
CA VAL A 68 -8.53 -0.66 -20.04
C VAL A 68 -8.25 -1.74 -19.01
N ASP A 69 -7.16 -2.47 -19.22
CA ASP A 69 -6.65 -3.47 -18.28
C ASP A 69 -5.68 -2.82 -17.30
N VAL A 70 -5.86 -3.13 -16.02
CA VAL A 70 -5.05 -2.57 -14.93
C VAL A 70 -4.25 -3.70 -14.28
N TYR A 71 -2.95 -3.45 -14.12
CA TYR A 71 -2.01 -4.33 -13.46
C TYR A 71 -1.28 -3.59 -12.35
N LEU A 72 -0.87 -4.33 -11.32
CA LEU A 72 0.14 -3.93 -10.37
C LEU A 72 1.45 -4.65 -10.68
N GLY A 73 2.55 -4.07 -10.25
CA GLY A 73 3.88 -4.69 -10.27
C GLY A 73 4.84 -3.95 -9.35
N SER A 74 6.01 -4.51 -9.11
CA SER A 74 7.12 -3.86 -8.43
C SER A 74 8.10 -3.34 -9.47
N SER A 75 8.73 -2.21 -9.20
CA SER A 75 9.81 -1.68 -10.03
C SER A 75 11.03 -2.63 -10.00
N ILE A 76 11.69 -2.84 -11.14
CA ILE A 76 13.00 -3.53 -11.15
C ILE A 76 14.11 -2.74 -10.46
N ARG A 77 13.88 -1.44 -10.20
CA ARG A 77 14.90 -0.50 -9.67
C ARG A 77 14.84 -0.32 -8.15
N GLY A 78 13.83 -0.87 -7.46
CA GLY A 78 13.66 -0.70 -6.01
C GLY A 78 12.30 -1.17 -5.50
N ASP A 79 11.96 -0.80 -4.28
CA ASP A 79 10.78 -1.28 -3.55
C ASP A 79 9.47 -0.54 -3.92
N ASP A 80 9.44 0.14 -5.08
CA ASP A 80 8.27 0.91 -5.50
C ASP A 80 7.16 -0.01 -6.02
N HIS A 81 5.93 0.25 -5.60
CA HIS A 81 4.74 -0.33 -6.20
C HIS A 81 4.34 0.49 -7.43
N CYS A 82 4.17 -0.19 -8.54
CA CYS A 82 3.80 0.36 -9.83
C CYS A 82 2.37 -0.06 -10.17
N VAL A 83 1.62 0.88 -10.74
CA VAL A 83 0.39 0.60 -11.48
C VAL A 83 0.67 0.76 -12.96
N ILE A 84 0.10 -0.14 -13.75
CA ILE A 84 0.18 -0.16 -15.20
C ILE A 84 -1.25 -0.18 -15.74
N ILE A 85 -1.57 0.76 -16.62
CA ILE A 85 -2.84 0.84 -17.34
C ILE A 85 -2.54 0.55 -18.81
N ASP A 86 -3.13 -0.51 -19.34
CA ASP A 86 -3.03 -0.91 -20.74
C ASP A 86 -4.38 -0.70 -21.44
N GLY A 87 -4.37 0.06 -22.54
CA GLY A 87 -5.59 0.45 -23.26
C GLY A 87 -5.27 1.04 -24.62
N ASP A 88 -6.32 1.43 -25.36
CA ASP A 88 -6.19 1.89 -26.75
C ASP A 88 -5.31 3.15 -26.92
N ASP A 89 -5.20 3.98 -25.87
CA ASP A 89 -4.34 5.18 -25.84
C ASP A 89 -2.85 4.86 -25.59
N GLY A 90 -2.53 3.57 -25.41
CA GLY A 90 -1.20 3.07 -25.11
C GLY A 90 -0.95 2.89 -23.62
N PRO A 91 0.08 2.10 -23.27
CA PRO A 91 0.37 1.78 -21.88
C PRO A 91 0.91 2.98 -21.11
N VAL A 92 0.41 3.16 -19.89
CA VAL A 92 0.89 4.17 -18.94
C VAL A 92 1.24 3.47 -17.64
N SER A 93 2.34 3.86 -17.01
CA SER A 93 2.71 3.38 -15.68
C SER A 93 3.14 4.52 -14.77
N GLY A 94 2.85 4.39 -13.47
CA GLY A 94 3.45 5.20 -12.42
C GLY A 94 3.85 4.30 -11.26
N CYS A 95 4.93 4.66 -10.57
CA CYS A 95 5.48 3.91 -9.44
C CYS A 95 5.69 4.82 -8.23
N GLY A 96 5.51 4.29 -7.03
CA GLY A 96 5.74 5.00 -5.78
C GLY A 96 6.14 4.08 -4.62
N GLY A 97 7.00 4.58 -3.74
CA GLY A 97 7.63 3.82 -2.64
C GLY A 97 6.79 3.69 -1.37
N GLY A 98 5.46 3.79 -1.46
CA GLY A 98 4.52 3.61 -0.36
C GLY A 98 3.51 4.75 -0.20
N GLY A 99 2.35 4.41 0.38
CA GLY A 99 1.19 5.30 0.48
C GLY A 99 0.32 5.26 -0.77
N ASP A 100 -0.51 6.29 -0.93
CA ASP A 100 -1.44 6.36 -2.06
C ASP A 100 -0.71 6.84 -3.33
N LEU A 101 -0.90 6.13 -4.43
CA LEU A 101 -0.38 6.47 -5.75
C LEU A 101 -1.54 6.61 -6.73
N GLU A 102 -1.73 7.81 -7.28
CA GLU A 102 -2.74 8.05 -8.31
C GLU A 102 -2.07 8.15 -9.69
N VAL A 103 -2.56 7.37 -10.64
CA VAL A 103 -2.14 7.39 -12.04
C VAL A 103 -3.37 7.53 -12.92
N SER A 104 -3.29 8.41 -13.91
CA SER A 104 -4.36 8.64 -14.85
C SER A 104 -3.93 8.27 -16.27
N GLN A 105 -4.78 7.52 -16.96
CA GLN A 105 -4.73 7.43 -18.41
C GLN A 105 -5.73 8.46 -18.94
N ARG A 106 -5.23 9.42 -19.72
CA ARG A 106 -6.04 10.54 -20.20
C ARG A 106 -7.29 10.01 -20.90
N THR A 107 -8.42 10.65 -20.63
CA THR A 107 -9.73 10.37 -21.26
C THR A 107 -10.44 9.06 -20.87
N SER A 108 -9.78 8.13 -20.18
CA SER A 108 -10.38 6.86 -19.75
C SER A 108 -10.62 6.82 -18.24
N VAL A 109 -9.55 6.59 -17.46
CA VAL A 109 -9.65 6.29 -16.03
C VAL A 109 -8.60 7.00 -15.18
N VAL A 110 -8.94 7.19 -13.92
CA VAL A 110 -8.00 7.44 -12.82
C VAL A 110 -7.95 6.18 -11.97
N VAL A 111 -6.73 5.67 -11.73
CA VAL A 111 -6.48 4.53 -10.87
C VAL A 111 -5.71 5.01 -9.65
N GLN A 112 -6.18 4.64 -8.46
CA GLN A 112 -5.46 4.85 -7.22
C GLN A 112 -5.05 3.51 -6.62
N VAL A 113 -3.77 3.39 -6.29
CA VAL A 113 -3.23 2.32 -5.45
C VAL A 113 -3.19 2.82 -4.02
N HIS A 114 -3.70 2.05 -3.08
CA HIS A 114 -3.76 2.40 -1.66
C HIS A 114 -3.45 1.17 -0.78
N PRO A 115 -2.94 1.38 0.44
CA PRO A 115 -2.74 0.30 1.41
C PRO A 115 -4.01 -0.47 1.77
N ASP A 116 -3.84 -1.64 2.39
CA ASP A 116 -4.98 -2.41 2.92
C ASP A 116 -5.78 -1.58 3.94
N GLY A 117 -7.11 -1.63 3.82
CA GLY A 117 -8.04 -0.97 4.74
C GLY A 117 -8.06 0.56 4.64
N VAL A 118 -7.35 1.14 3.67
CA VAL A 118 -7.50 2.54 3.25
C VAL A 118 -8.44 2.55 2.05
N GLU A 119 -9.37 3.49 2.02
CA GLU A 119 -10.22 3.75 0.86
C GLU A 119 -9.84 5.11 0.27
N PRO A 120 -9.93 5.30 -1.06
CA PRO A 120 -9.73 6.59 -1.68
C PRO A 120 -10.62 7.68 -1.09
N GLU A 121 -10.11 8.91 -1.02
CA GLU A 121 -10.95 10.05 -0.68
C GLU A 121 -12.03 10.27 -1.76
N ASP A 122 -13.27 10.47 -1.32
CA ASP A 122 -14.40 10.74 -2.20
C ASP A 122 -14.13 11.99 -3.07
N SER A 123 -14.40 11.86 -4.37
CA SER A 123 -14.37 12.97 -5.31
C SER A 123 -15.81 13.38 -5.66
N PRO A 124 -16.21 14.66 -5.47
CA PRO A 124 -17.58 15.09 -5.73
C PRO A 124 -18.04 14.78 -7.16
N GLY A 125 -19.03 13.89 -7.30
CA GLY A 125 -19.60 13.51 -8.59
C GLY A 125 -18.89 12.37 -9.32
N LEU A 126 -17.89 11.72 -8.70
CA LEU A 126 -17.15 10.60 -9.26
C LEU A 126 -16.96 9.52 -8.19
N ASP A 127 -17.65 8.39 -8.38
CA ASP A 127 -17.57 7.26 -7.46
C ASP A 127 -16.36 6.37 -7.80
N TRP A 128 -15.63 5.97 -6.76
CA TRP A 128 -14.58 4.96 -6.88
C TRP A 128 -15.19 3.56 -6.95
N THR A 129 -14.62 2.71 -7.79
CA THR A 129 -14.93 1.28 -7.89
C THR A 129 -13.69 0.48 -7.54
N ALA A 130 -13.80 -0.45 -6.60
CA ALA A 130 -12.69 -1.35 -6.28
C ALA A 130 -12.46 -2.36 -7.43
N LEU A 131 -11.22 -2.46 -7.89
CA LEU A 131 -10.75 -3.53 -8.78
C LEU A 131 -10.05 -4.65 -8.00
N GLY A 132 -9.37 -4.29 -6.91
CA GLY A 132 -8.70 -5.21 -5.99
C GLY A 132 -8.80 -4.75 -4.55
N GLN A 133 -8.01 -5.35 -3.66
CA GLN A 133 -7.92 -4.92 -2.27
C GLN A 133 -7.21 -3.56 -2.12
N ASN A 134 -6.30 -3.27 -3.04
CA ASN A 134 -5.42 -2.10 -3.02
C ASN A 134 -5.61 -1.19 -4.21
N VAL A 135 -6.55 -1.48 -5.11
CA VAL A 135 -6.75 -0.72 -6.34
C VAL A 135 -8.18 -0.32 -6.48
N SER A 136 -8.37 1.00 -6.61
CA SER A 136 -9.63 1.62 -6.93
C SER A 136 -9.53 2.39 -8.24
N VAL A 137 -10.59 2.39 -9.02
CA VAL A 137 -10.67 3.06 -10.32
C VAL A 137 -11.91 3.96 -10.37
N ARG A 138 -11.80 5.07 -11.07
CA ARG A 138 -12.93 5.91 -11.47
C ARG A 138 -12.72 6.43 -12.89
N SER A 139 -13.79 6.92 -13.51
CA SER A 139 -13.70 7.59 -14.80
C SER A 139 -12.88 8.88 -14.69
N TYR A 140 -12.20 9.27 -15.78
CA TYR A 140 -11.31 10.45 -15.82
C TYR A 140 -12.00 11.83 -15.70
N ASN A 141 -13.33 11.91 -15.79
CA ASN A 141 -14.09 13.17 -15.93
C ASN A 141 -13.80 14.25 -14.88
#